data_AF-A0A3M0Y980-F1
#
_entry.id   AF-A0A3M0Y980-F1
#
_cell.length_a   1.000
_cell.length_b   1.000
_cell.length_c   1.000
_cell.angle_alpha   90.00
_cell.angle_beta   90.00
_cell.angle_gamma   90.00
#
_symmetry.space_group_name_H-M   'P 1'
#
loop_
_entity.id
_entity.type
_entity.pdbx_description
1 polymer ?
#
loop_
_entity_poly.entity_id
_entity_poly.type
_entity_poly.pdbx_seq_one_letter_code
_entity_poly.pdbx_strand_id
1 'polypeptide(L)'
;MLRRFVWIGVALGLFGCATTETVYREPESGIPAVKTTRFQHTDLQMIASQMITSLLNSPVIGDKRPIVAFGEVRNKTDQHIDTKLISDK
;
A
#
# COMPACT_ATOMS: atom_id res chain seq x y z
N MET A 1 -35.95 24.92 46.92
CA MET A 1 -35.42 23.80 46.10
C MET A 1 -34.36 24.23 45.07
N LEU A 2 -34.26 25.52 44.73
CA LEU A 2 -33.30 26.04 43.72
C LEU A 2 -31.81 25.96 44.13
N ARG A 3 -31.48 26.02 45.43
CA ARG A 3 -30.09 25.88 45.93
C ARG A 3 -29.48 24.49 45.70
N ARG A 4 -30.28 23.43 45.56
CA ARG A 4 -29.78 22.06 45.29
C ARG A 4 -29.35 21.86 43.84
N PHE A 5 -29.98 22.56 42.89
CA PHE A 5 -29.62 22.47 41.47
C PHE A 5 -28.30 23.18 41.12
N VAL A 6 -27.94 24.22 41.88
CA VAL A 6 -26.67 24.95 41.69
C VAL A 6 -25.46 24.04 41.93
N TRP A 7 -25.53 23.16 42.94
CA TRP A 7 -24.44 22.21 43.23
C TRP A 7 -24.29 21.12 42.17
N ILE A 8 -25.39 20.72 41.52
CA ILE A 8 -25.35 19.73 40.42
C ILE A 8 -24.72 20.35 39.17
N GLY A 9 -25.01 21.63 38.87
CA GLY A 9 -24.41 22.34 37.74
C GLY A 9 -22.89 22.54 37.87
N VAL A 10 -22.39 22.78 39.09
CA VAL A 10 -20.96 22.93 39.36
C VAL A 10 -20.21 21.60 39.25
N ALA A 11 -20.81 20.48 39.65
CA ALA A 11 -20.20 19.16 39.50
C ALA A 11 -20.04 18.73 38.03
N LEU A 12 -20.93 19.19 37.14
CA LEU A 12 -20.90 18.86 35.71
C LEU A 12 -19.83 19.62 34.91
N GLY A 13 -19.30 20.73 35.45
CA GLY A 13 -18.28 21.55 34.78
C GLY A 13 -16.85 21.00 34.88
N LEU A 14 -16.59 20.02 35.74
CA LEU A 14 -15.24 19.51 35.99
C LEU A 14 -14.82 18.33 35.08
N PHE A 15 -15.70 17.86 34.19
CA PHE A 15 -15.39 16.79 33.22
C PHE A 15 -14.98 17.30 31.83
N GLY A 16 -14.85 18.62 31.65
CA GLY A 16 -14.69 19.26 30.34
C GLY A 16 -13.26 19.43 29.80
N CYS A 17 -12.23 18.88 30.45
CA CYS A 17 -10.85 18.95 29.93
C CYS A 17 -10.23 17.55 29.87
N ALA A 18 -10.79 16.70 29.01
CA ALA A 18 -10.10 15.52 28.52
C ALA A 18 -8.95 16.01 27.63
N THR A 19 -7.77 16.08 28.24
CA THR A 19 -6.46 16.26 27.63
C THR A 19 -6.35 15.48 26.32
N THR A 20 -6.23 16.20 25.21
CA THR A 20 -5.77 15.63 23.94
C THR A 20 -4.29 15.32 24.08
N GLU A 21 -3.98 14.09 24.48
CA GLU A 21 -2.63 13.56 24.43
C GLU A 21 -2.23 13.47 22.94
N THR A 22 -1.45 14.45 22.48
CA THR A 22 -0.84 14.38 21.15
C THR A 22 0.33 13.41 21.24
N VAL A 23 0.04 12.14 20.96
CA VAL A 23 1.08 11.13 20.77
C VAL A 23 1.94 11.57 19.60
N TYR A 24 3.11 12.14 19.90
CA TYR A 24 4.16 12.35 18.92
C TYR A 24 4.69 10.96 18.54
N ARG A 25 4.13 10.39 17.48
CA ARG A 25 4.73 9.23 16.82
C ARG A 25 5.97 9.75 16.12
N GLU A 26 7.14 9.35 16.61
CA GLU A 26 8.38 9.53 15.86
C GLU A 26 8.15 9.05 14.42
N PRO A 27 8.54 9.81 13.38
CA PRO A 27 8.54 9.27 12.04
C PRO A 27 9.45 8.05 12.11
N GLU A 28 8.87 6.88 11.93
CA GLU A 28 9.53 5.58 11.90
C GLU A 28 10.78 5.77 11.06
N SER A 29 11.90 5.99 11.76
CA SER A 29 13.10 6.49 11.15
C SER A 29 13.54 5.35 10.26
N GLY A 30 13.48 5.63 8.96
CA GLY A 30 13.67 4.67 7.90
C GLY A 30 14.97 3.91 8.12
N ILE A 31 14.85 2.77 8.77
CA ILE A 31 15.64 1.62 8.42
C ILE A 31 14.92 1.16 7.16
N PRO A 32 15.42 1.45 5.94
CA PRO A 32 15.00 0.65 4.82
C PRO A 32 15.34 -0.76 5.27
N ALA A 33 14.31 -1.55 5.60
CA ALA A 33 14.46 -2.97 5.78
C ALA A 33 15.37 -3.38 4.64
N VAL A 34 16.55 -3.91 4.96
CA VAL A 34 17.51 -4.36 3.97
C VAL A 34 16.79 -5.49 3.27
N LYS A 35 15.98 -5.13 2.27
CA LYS A 35 15.24 -6.05 1.42
C LYS A 35 16.35 -6.71 0.67
N THR A 36 16.70 -7.90 1.15
CA THR A 36 17.58 -8.81 0.44
C THR A 36 17.21 -8.73 -1.04
N THR A 37 18.16 -8.42 -1.92
CA THR A 37 17.95 -8.27 -3.37
C THR A 37 17.54 -9.60 -4.05
N ARG A 38 17.16 -10.59 -3.26
CA ARG A 38 16.67 -11.91 -3.66
C ARG A 38 15.15 -11.83 -3.66
N PHE A 39 14.56 -11.88 -4.85
CA PHE A 39 13.12 -12.08 -4.98
C PHE A 39 12.79 -13.56 -4.79
N GLN A 40 11.78 -13.86 -3.97
CA GLN A 40 11.21 -15.19 -3.94
C GLN A 40 10.14 -15.33 -5.03
N HIS A 41 9.85 -16.57 -5.44
CA HIS A 41 8.78 -16.90 -6.40
C HIS A 41 7.42 -16.23 -6.07
N THR A 42 6.97 -16.30 -4.81
CA THR A 42 5.74 -15.64 -4.35
C THR A 42 5.79 -14.12 -4.50
N ASP A 43 6.96 -13.51 -4.31
CA ASP A 43 7.13 -12.07 -4.45
C ASP A 43 6.99 -11.64 -5.91
N LEU A 44 7.63 -12.37 -6.83
CA LEU A 44 7.51 -12.10 -8.27
C LEU A 44 6.08 -12.29 -8.75
N GLN A 45 5.38 -13.33 -8.25
CA GLN A 45 3.97 -13.55 -8.56
C GLN A 45 3.09 -12.41 -8.04
N MET A 46 3.34 -11.93 -6.82
CA MET A 46 2.60 -10.82 -6.24
C MET A 46 2.83 -9.51 -7.02
N ILE A 47 4.08 -9.20 -7.38
CA ILE A 47 4.42 -8.03 -8.19
C ILE A 47 3.76 -8.12 -9.58
N ALA A 48 3.80 -9.29 -10.23
CA ALA A 48 3.13 -9.51 -11.50
C ALA A 48 1.62 -9.27 -11.43
N SER A 49 0.96 -9.77 -10.38
CA SER A 49 -0.48 -9.55 -10.15
C SER A 49 -0.83 -8.06 -9.97
N GLN A 50 0.00 -7.33 -9.22
CA GLN A 50 -0.17 -5.89 -9.03
C GLN A 50 0.00 -5.12 -10.35
N MET A 51 1.00 -5.46 -11.17
CA MET A 51 1.20 -4.84 -12.50
C MET A 51 0.03 -5.12 -13.45
N ILE A 52 -0.48 -6.35 -13.48
CA ILE A 52 -1.64 -6.71 -14.31
C ILE A 52 -2.87 -5.91 -13.88
N THR A 53 -3.11 -5.83 -12.57
CA THR A 53 -4.24 -5.04 -12.02
C THR A 53 -4.09 -3.56 -12.38
N SER A 54 -2.89 -3.00 -12.27
CA SER A 54 -2.61 -1.62 -12.68
C SER A 54 -2.82 -1.39 -14.18
N LEU A 55 -2.48 -2.37 -15.02
CA LEU A 55 -2.70 -2.29 -16.46
C LEU A 55 -4.20 -2.33 -16.79
N LEU A 56 -4.97 -3.23 -16.15
CA LEU A 56 -6.42 -3.35 -16.37
C LEU A 56 -7.18 -2.11 -15.89
N ASN A 57 -6.71 -1.45 -14.83
CA ASN A 57 -7.26 -0.19 -14.35
C ASN A 57 -6.82 1.03 -15.19
N SER A 58 -5.88 0.85 -16.11
CA SER A 58 -5.45 1.92 -17.00
C SER A 58 -6.60 2.27 -17.96
N PRO A 59 -6.89 3.57 -18.18
CA PRO A 59 -7.94 3.99 -19.11
C PRO A 59 -7.68 3.57 -20.56
N VAL A 60 -6.47 3.09 -20.87
CA VAL A 60 -6.07 2.63 -22.21
C VAL A 60 -6.73 1.30 -22.60
N ILE A 61 -6.97 0.41 -21.65
CA ILE A 61 -7.55 -0.93 -21.92
C ILE A 61 -9.08 -0.84 -22.14
N GLY A 62 -9.74 0.17 -21.56
CA GLY A 62 -11.19 0.37 -21.64
C GLY A 62 -12.02 -0.73 -20.94
N ASP A 63 -13.34 -0.67 -21.06
CA ASP A 63 -14.27 -1.55 -20.33
C ASP A 63 -14.47 -2.93 -20.97
N LYS A 64 -13.87 -3.18 -22.14
CA LYS A 64 -14.03 -4.43 -22.88
C LYS A 64 -12.88 -5.38 -22.56
N ARG A 65 -13.15 -6.69 -22.58
CA ARG A 65 -12.11 -7.71 -22.41
C ARG A 65 -11.05 -7.56 -23.53
N PRO A 66 -9.79 -7.27 -23.20
CA PRO A 66 -8.76 -7.06 -24.21
C PRO A 66 -8.28 -8.38 -24.80
N ILE A 67 -7.94 -8.36 -26.09
CA ILE A 67 -7.12 -9.41 -26.71
C ILE A 67 -5.66 -9.01 -26.52
N VAL A 68 -4.89 -9.84 -25.84
CA VAL A 68 -3.47 -9.60 -25.56
C VAL A 68 -2.62 -10.48 -26.47
N ALA A 69 -1.75 -9.87 -27.25
CA ALA A 69 -0.74 -10.55 -28.03
C ALA A 69 0.64 -10.22 -27.46
N PHE A 70 1.45 -11.24 -27.19
CA PHE A 70 2.82 -11.07 -26.70
C PHE A 70 3.78 -11.12 -27.89
N GLY A 71 4.67 -10.13 -27.96
CA GLY A 71 5.80 -10.14 -28.89
C GLY A 71 7.03 -10.79 -28.26
N GLU A 72 8.14 -10.77 -28.98
CA GLU A 72 9.41 -11.32 -28.48
C GLU A 72 9.91 -10.58 -27.23
N VAL A 73 10.33 -11.34 -26.22
CA VAL A 73 10.98 -10.80 -25.03
C VAL A 73 12.40 -10.37 -25.38
N ARG A 74 12.73 -9.09 -25.12
CA ARG A 74 14.05 -8.49 -25.37
C ARG A 74 14.82 -8.33 -24.08
N ASN A 75 16.05 -8.83 -24.04
CA ASN A 75 16.96 -8.61 -22.93
C ASN A 75 17.54 -7.18 -22.99
N LYS A 76 17.46 -6.45 -21.88
CA LYS A 76 18.02 -5.10 -21.70
C LYS A 76 19.11 -5.03 -20.62
N THR A 77 19.63 -6.18 -20.21
CA THR A 77 20.71 -6.31 -19.21
C THR A 77 22.04 -6.61 -19.90
N ASP A 78 23.15 -6.42 -19.17
CA ASP A 78 24.49 -6.77 -19.65
C ASP A 78 24.79 -8.27 -19.62
N GLN A 79 23.87 -9.07 -19.05
CA GLN A 79 24.02 -10.51 -18.88
C GLN A 79 23.42 -11.25 -20.07
N HIS A 80 23.98 -12.41 -20.43
CA HIS A 80 23.37 -13.27 -21.44
C HIS A 80 22.17 -14.02 -20.84
N ILE A 81 20.96 -13.65 -21.26
CA ILE A 81 19.70 -14.29 -20.90
C ILE A 81 19.07 -14.84 -22.18
N ASP A 82 18.80 -16.14 -22.19
CA ASP A 82 18.02 -16.77 -23.26
C ASP A 82 16.55 -16.38 -23.10
N THR A 83 16.08 -15.47 -23.96
CA THR A 83 14.72 -14.95 -23.88
C THR A 83 13.68 -15.88 -24.49
N LYS A 84 14.09 -16.86 -25.31
CA LYS A 84 13.17 -17.88 -25.82
C LYS A 84 12.76 -18.84 -24.72
N LEU A 85 13.73 -19.27 -23.91
CA LEU A 85 13.45 -20.18 -22.78
C LEU A 85 12.42 -19.63 -21.77
N ILE A 86 12.32 -18.32 -21.62
CA ILE A 86 11.35 -17.67 -20.72
C ILE A 86 10.05 -17.25 -21.41
N SER A 87 9.99 -17.23 -22.74
CA SER A 87 8.84 -16.72 -23.51
C SER A 87 7.99 -17.83 -24.16
N ASP A 88 8.54 -19.03 -24.35
CA ASP A 88 7.94 -20.10 -25.15
C ASP A 88 6.99 -21.02 -24.34
N LYS A 89 6.54 -20.56 -23.17
CA LYS A 89 5.75 -21.33 -22.21
C LYS A 89 4.52 -20.55 -21.75
#